data_AF-A0A838FSN6-F1
#
_entry.id   AF-A0A838FSN6-F1
#
_cell.length_a   1.000
_cell.length_b   1.000
_cell.length_c   1.000
_cell.angle_alpha   90.00
_cell.angle_beta   90.00
_cell.angle_gamma   90.00
#
_symmetry.space_group_name_H-M   'P 1'
#
loop_
_entity.id
_entity.type
_entity.pdbx_description
1 polymer ?
#
loop_
_entity_poly.entity_id
_entity_poly.type
_entity_poly.pdbx_seq_one_letter_code
_entity_poly.pdbx_strand_id
1 'polypeptide(L)'
;MPAETIKISGARQHNLKNLHVEIPREKLVVITGLSGSGKSSLAFDTLYAEGQRRYVESLSAYARQFLDKIEKPDVDFIEGLSPAIAIEQRSAGANPRSTIATTTEIYDYLRVLFSAVGQPHDPVTGQAIHRQTPQQIVDQILAYAPESKIILLAPLVQNQTGEFRDVLEKVKREGFVRVRVDGEILELAQPEPIRLKKTGRHTIEAVVDRLVVREGIRTRLADSVETALKWGGHKIVVLRQIPGTEKWAPARYSTDYGNAETNFSLGELSPKHFSFNSHFGACPACHGLGTEEVPDAELL
;
A
#
# COMPACT_ATOMS: atom_id res chain seq x y z
N MET A 1 45.13 -17.05 11.53
CA MET A 1 44.08 -17.25 12.55
C MET A 1 43.62 -15.87 12.99
N PRO A 2 42.33 -15.65 13.27
CA PRO A 2 41.90 -14.37 13.86
C PRO A 2 42.70 -14.12 15.13
N ALA A 3 43.14 -12.88 15.36
CA ALA A 3 43.80 -12.51 16.60
C ALA A 3 42.90 -12.89 17.78
N GLU A 4 43.44 -13.52 18.82
CA GLU A 4 42.67 -13.97 19.99
C GLU A 4 42.29 -12.81 20.93
N THR A 5 43.06 -11.72 20.89
CA THR A 5 42.84 -10.52 21.70
C THR A 5 42.79 -9.27 20.83
N ILE A 6 42.05 -8.26 21.31
CA ILE A 6 42.14 -6.88 20.84
C ILE A 6 43.25 -6.23 21.64
N LYS A 7 44.31 -5.79 20.98
CA LYS A 7 45.45 -5.15 21.63
C LYS A 7 45.36 -3.65 21.42
N ILE A 8 45.33 -2.90 22.52
CA ILE A 8 45.32 -1.43 22.51
C ILE A 8 46.64 -0.96 23.09
N SER A 9 47.34 -0.11 22.34
CA SER A 9 48.58 0.50 22.77
C SER A 9 48.51 2.01 22.74
N GLY A 10 48.84 2.64 23.87
CA GLY A 10 48.99 4.08 23.99
C GLY A 10 47.69 4.86 23.83
N ALA A 11 46.57 4.37 24.36
CA ALA A 11 45.32 5.13 24.31
C ALA A 11 45.38 6.35 25.25
N ARG A 12 45.12 7.54 24.69
CA ARG A 12 45.22 8.85 25.35
C ARG A 12 43.98 9.72 25.20
N GLN A 13 42.92 9.19 24.59
CA GLN A 13 41.66 9.88 24.42
C GLN A 13 41.13 10.44 25.76
N HIS A 14 40.83 11.74 25.78
CA HIS A 14 40.40 12.50 26.96
C HIS A 14 41.36 12.40 28.16
N ASN A 15 41.01 11.60 29.16
CA ASN A 15 41.75 11.47 30.41
C ASN A 15 42.53 10.15 30.53
N LEU A 16 42.55 9.33 29.47
CA LEU A 16 43.36 8.11 29.41
C LEU A 16 44.85 8.47 29.49
N LYS A 17 45.60 7.72 30.30
CA LYS A 17 47.01 8.00 30.61
C LYS A 17 47.94 7.04 29.87
N ASN A 18 47.95 7.13 28.54
CA ASN A 18 48.76 6.26 27.68
C ASN A 18 48.52 4.77 27.99
N LEU A 19 47.24 4.39 28.01
CA LEU A 19 46.80 3.06 28.45
C LEU A 19 47.19 1.98 27.43
N HIS A 20 47.75 0.88 27.92
CA HIS A 20 47.97 -0.35 27.15
C HIS A 20 47.12 -1.46 27.77
N VAL A 21 46.27 -2.10 26.98
CA VAL A 21 45.37 -3.16 27.47
C VAL A 21 45.07 -4.18 26.38
N GLU A 22 44.97 -5.44 26.78
CA GLU A 22 44.50 -6.53 25.93
C GLU A 22 43.08 -6.95 26.36
N ILE A 23 42.18 -7.05 25.39
CA ILE A 23 40.78 -7.43 25.60
C ILE A 23 40.54 -8.78 24.90
N PRO A 24 40.07 -9.83 25.59
CA PRO A 24 39.80 -11.10 24.95
C PRO A 24 38.63 -10.97 23.97
N ARG A 25 38.80 -11.52 22.76
CA ARG A 25 37.71 -11.56 21.78
C ARG A 25 36.72 -12.67 22.09
N GLU A 26 35.51 -12.54 21.55
CA GLU A 26 34.42 -13.52 21.69
C GLU A 26 34.04 -13.81 23.15
N LYS A 27 34.26 -12.82 24.03
CA LYS A 27 33.85 -12.84 25.44
C LYS A 27 32.97 -11.64 25.74
N LEU A 28 32.10 -11.80 26.73
CA LEU A 28 31.42 -10.67 27.36
C LEU A 28 32.42 -9.96 28.28
N VAL A 29 32.93 -8.82 27.85
CA VAL A 29 33.89 -8.02 28.61
C VAL A 29 33.17 -6.84 29.25
N VAL A 30 33.37 -6.68 30.56
CA VAL A 30 32.78 -5.58 31.33
C VAL A 30 33.87 -4.61 31.77
N ILE A 31 33.80 -3.36 31.30
CA ILE A 31 34.67 -2.27 31.75
C ILE A 31 33.99 -1.57 32.93
N THR A 32 34.62 -1.61 34.10
CA THR A 32 34.07 -1.05 35.35
C THR A 32 35.03 -0.04 36.00
N GLY A 33 34.53 0.74 36.96
CA GLY A 33 35.27 1.81 37.63
C GLY A 33 34.43 3.05 37.96
N LEU A 34 34.98 3.92 38.81
CA LEU A 34 34.32 5.15 39.29
C LEU A 34 33.86 6.07 38.14
N SER A 35 32.84 6.91 38.38
CA SER A 35 32.46 7.93 37.41
C SER A 35 33.66 8.81 37.03
N GLY A 36 33.83 9.11 35.75
CA GLY A 36 34.98 9.86 35.24
C GLY A 36 36.30 9.07 35.13
N SER A 37 36.36 7.77 35.44
CA SER A 37 37.61 6.99 35.37
C SER A 37 38.13 6.70 33.95
N GLY A 38 37.48 7.22 32.90
CA GLY A 38 37.88 6.99 31.50
C GLY A 38 37.25 5.77 30.82
N LYS A 39 36.22 5.14 31.42
CA LYS A 39 35.53 3.97 30.83
C LYS A 39 34.93 4.28 29.46
N SER A 40 34.17 5.39 29.37
CA SER A 40 33.55 5.81 28.13
C SER A 40 34.61 6.25 27.11
N SER A 41 35.68 6.92 27.55
CA SER A 41 36.82 7.29 26.72
C SER A 41 37.46 6.07 26.05
N LEU A 42 37.60 4.95 26.78
CA LEU A 42 38.13 3.71 26.23
C LEU A 42 37.11 2.97 25.34
N ALA A 43 35.87 2.82 25.80
CA ALA A 43 34.85 2.01 25.13
C ALA A 43 34.27 2.68 23.87
N PHE A 44 33.84 3.93 24.00
CA PHE A 44 33.15 4.67 22.94
C PHE A 44 34.13 5.50 22.12
N ASP A 45 34.89 6.37 22.79
CA ASP A 45 35.73 7.36 22.10
C ASP A 45 37.02 6.78 21.52
N THR A 46 37.40 5.56 21.92
CA THR A 46 38.58 4.84 21.38
C THR A 46 38.15 3.61 20.59
N LEU A 47 37.58 2.58 21.24
CA LEU A 47 37.30 1.30 20.59
C LEU A 47 36.19 1.37 19.55
N TYR A 48 35.02 1.90 19.91
CA TYR A 48 33.91 2.04 18.96
C TYR A 48 34.27 3.01 17.82
N ALA A 49 34.82 4.17 18.15
CA ALA A 49 35.23 5.17 17.17
C ALA A 49 36.22 4.57 16.14
N GLU A 50 37.26 3.86 16.59
CA GLU A 50 38.23 3.24 15.70
C GLU A 50 37.64 2.07 14.90
N GLY A 51 36.76 1.27 15.52
CA GLY A 51 36.10 0.14 14.86
C GLY A 51 35.14 0.58 13.77
N GLN A 52 34.37 1.65 14.03
CA GLN A 52 33.48 2.27 13.06
C GLN A 52 34.28 2.92 11.93
N ARG A 53 35.33 3.69 12.25
CA ARG A 53 36.20 4.36 11.26
C ARG A 53 36.80 3.36 10.29
N ARG A 54 37.45 2.29 10.78
CA ARG A 54 38.06 1.24 9.94
C ARG A 54 37.05 0.53 9.05
N TYR A 55 35.83 0.30 9.56
CA TYR A 55 34.77 -0.31 8.77
C TYR A 55 34.34 0.62 7.63
N VAL A 56 34.09 1.90 7.91
CA VAL A 56 33.70 2.89 6.90
C VAL A 56 34.84 3.15 5.89
N GLU A 57 36.11 3.06 6.30
CA GLU A 57 37.27 3.12 5.39
C GLU A 57 37.28 2.02 4.33
N SER A 58 36.73 0.86 4.66
CA SER A 58 36.61 -0.28 3.74
C SER A 58 35.44 -0.15 2.76
N LEU A 59 34.53 0.81 2.95
CA LEU A 59 33.41 1.07 2.06
C LEU A 59 33.85 1.85 0.80
N SER A 60 32.88 2.43 0.08
CA SER A 60 33.12 3.11 -1.19
C SER A 60 34.11 4.27 -1.07
N ALA A 61 34.82 4.58 -2.17
CA ALA A 61 35.71 5.74 -2.24
C ALA A 61 34.99 7.08 -1.91
N TYR A 62 33.69 7.15 -2.18
CA TYR A 62 32.83 8.27 -1.80
C TYR A 62 32.60 8.35 -0.27
N ALA A 63 32.35 7.22 0.39
CA ALA A 63 32.20 7.18 1.85
C ALA A 63 33.45 7.68 2.58
N ARG A 64 34.64 7.46 1.99
CA ARG A 64 35.91 7.97 2.54
C ARG A 64 35.98 9.49 2.60
N GLN A 65 35.31 10.22 1.70
CA GLN A 65 35.29 11.69 1.74
C GLN A 65 34.59 12.24 2.98
N PHE A 66 33.73 11.44 3.63
CA PHE A 66 33.06 11.83 4.87
C PHE A 66 33.83 11.41 6.12
N LEU A 67 34.88 10.60 5.98
CA LEU A 67 35.72 10.17 7.10
C LEU A 67 36.66 11.25 7.60
N ASP A 68 37.10 12.17 6.74
CA ASP A 68 37.97 13.29 7.13
C ASP A 68 37.29 14.22 8.15
N LYS A 69 35.97 14.08 8.35
CA LYS A 69 35.20 14.78 9.39
C LYS A 69 35.12 14.01 10.71
N ILE A 70 35.49 12.72 10.74
CA ILE A 70 35.49 11.89 11.94
C ILE A 70 36.87 11.99 12.56
N GLU A 71 36.95 12.63 13.73
CA GLU A 71 38.19 12.79 14.47
C GLU A 71 38.78 11.40 14.80
N LYS A 72 40.06 11.20 14.44
CA LYS A 72 40.76 9.95 14.78
C LYS A 72 41.02 9.91 16.28
N PRO A 73 40.70 8.81 16.97
CA PRO A 73 41.03 8.66 18.39
C PRO A 73 42.54 8.79 18.63
N ASP A 74 42.92 9.43 19.73
CA ASP A 74 44.34 9.50 20.15
C ASP A 74 44.79 8.15 20.75
N VAL A 75 45.33 7.30 19.89
CA VAL A 75 45.89 5.98 20.21
C VAL A 75 47.04 5.65 19.27
N ASP A 76 48.09 4.98 19.76
CA ASP A 76 49.23 4.61 18.92
C ASP A 76 48.88 3.47 17.96
N PHE A 77 48.30 2.40 18.50
CA PHE A 77 47.96 1.23 17.70
C PHE A 77 46.82 0.43 18.34
N ILE A 78 45.92 -0.07 17.48
CA ILE A 78 44.91 -1.07 17.86
C ILE A 78 44.96 -2.23 16.88
N GLU A 79 45.13 -3.45 17.39
CA GLU A 79 45.14 -4.69 16.62
C GLU A 79 43.93 -5.57 16.97
N GLY A 80 43.47 -6.40 16.02
CA GLY A 80 42.42 -7.39 16.28
C GLY A 80 41.01 -6.80 16.43
N LEU A 81 40.82 -5.50 16.14
CA LEU A 81 39.54 -4.82 16.26
C LEU A 81 38.56 -5.25 15.16
N SER A 82 37.31 -5.52 15.56
CA SER A 82 36.21 -5.84 14.64
C SER A 82 35.39 -4.59 14.32
N PRO A 83 34.59 -4.57 13.24
CA PRO A 83 33.56 -3.54 13.07
C PRO A 83 32.72 -3.42 14.34
N ALA A 84 32.58 -2.20 14.84
CA ALA A 84 31.97 -1.94 16.13
C ALA A 84 30.59 -1.28 15.96
N ILE A 85 29.66 -1.65 16.85
CA ILE A 85 28.33 -1.04 16.96
C ILE A 85 28.18 -0.56 18.41
N ALA A 86 27.91 0.72 18.60
CA ALA A 86 27.58 1.28 19.89
C ALA A 86 26.07 1.19 20.13
N ILE A 87 25.69 0.63 21.27
CA ILE A 87 24.31 0.65 21.78
C ILE A 87 24.32 1.57 22.99
N GLU A 88 23.89 2.82 22.78
CA GLU A 88 23.86 3.86 23.80
C GLU A 88 22.42 4.22 24.17
N GLN A 89 22.21 4.72 25.38
CA GLN A 89 20.97 5.36 25.77
C GLN A 89 20.92 6.80 25.22
N ARG A 90 21.01 6.98 23.90
CA ARG A 90 20.71 8.26 23.26
C ARG A 90 19.22 8.30 22.96
N SER A 91 18.57 9.39 23.37
CA SER A 91 17.24 9.71 22.85
C SER A 91 17.36 9.95 21.35
N ALA A 92 16.83 9.01 20.56
CA ALA A 92 16.56 9.30 19.15
C ALA A 92 15.63 10.53 19.11
N GLY A 93 15.92 11.50 18.23
CA GLY A 93 15.11 12.71 18.13
C GLY A 93 13.62 12.37 17.98
N ALA A 94 12.76 13.15 18.63
CA ALA A 94 11.32 12.93 18.61
C ALA A 94 10.75 13.29 17.23
N ASN A 95 10.79 12.34 16.31
CA ASN A 95 9.99 12.43 15.10
C ASN A 95 8.57 11.95 15.44
N PRO A 96 7.53 12.79 15.31
CA PRO A 96 6.15 12.43 15.70
C PRO A 96 5.59 11.25 14.90
N ARG A 97 6.21 10.90 13.76
CA ARG A 97 5.83 9.75 12.94
C ARG A 97 6.64 8.48 13.23
N SER A 98 7.58 8.54 14.17
CA SER A 98 8.34 7.36 14.60
C SER A 98 7.65 6.71 15.79
N THR A 99 7.27 5.44 15.60
CA THR A 99 6.66 4.59 16.62
C THR A 99 7.61 3.44 16.96
N ILE A 100 7.34 2.72 18.05
CA ILE A 100 8.08 1.51 18.40
C ILE A 100 8.08 0.52 17.23
N ALA A 101 6.94 0.35 16.56
CA ALA A 101 6.77 -0.59 15.47
C ALA A 101 7.53 -0.18 14.19
N THR A 102 7.71 1.12 13.93
CA THR A 102 8.55 1.58 12.81
C THR A 102 10.04 1.45 13.13
N THR A 103 10.45 1.70 14.38
CA THR A 103 11.86 1.58 14.78
C THR A 103 12.34 0.13 14.80
N THR A 104 11.45 -0.80 15.12
CA THR A 104 11.74 -2.25 15.13
C THR A 104 11.45 -2.93 13.79
N GLU A 105 11.04 -2.17 12.77
CA GLU A 105 10.61 -2.66 11.44
C GLU A 105 9.40 -3.61 11.45
N ILE A 106 8.84 -3.94 12.62
CA ILE A 106 7.64 -4.78 12.76
C ILE A 106 6.49 -4.23 11.91
N TYR A 107 6.33 -2.90 11.87
CA TYR A 107 5.29 -2.27 11.07
C TYR A 107 5.46 -2.53 9.58
N ASP A 108 6.69 -2.63 9.06
CA ASP A 108 6.92 -2.92 7.65
C ASP A 108 6.51 -4.35 7.28
N TYR A 109 6.75 -5.31 8.17
CA TYR A 109 6.21 -6.67 8.01
C TYR A 109 4.70 -6.70 8.07
N LEU A 110 4.08 -5.96 9.00
CA LEU A 110 2.61 -5.86 9.08
C LEU A 110 2.04 -5.28 7.77
N ARG A 111 2.65 -4.24 7.21
CA ARG A 111 2.21 -3.65 5.94
C ARG A 111 2.23 -4.65 4.79
N VAL A 112 3.28 -5.46 4.70
CA VAL A 112 3.36 -6.55 3.72
C VAL A 112 2.27 -7.58 3.97
N LEU A 113 2.14 -8.06 5.21
CA LEU A 113 1.13 -9.04 5.61
C LEU A 113 -0.29 -8.59 5.24
N PHE A 114 -0.71 -7.40 5.67
CA PHE A 114 -2.05 -6.88 5.42
C PHE A 114 -2.32 -6.63 3.93
N SER A 115 -1.31 -6.23 3.16
CA SER A 115 -1.46 -6.09 1.71
C SER A 115 -1.61 -7.42 0.97
N ALA A 116 -0.99 -8.48 1.48
CA ALA A 116 -0.97 -9.78 0.83
C ALA A 116 -2.21 -10.64 1.15
N VAL A 117 -2.67 -10.62 2.40
CA VAL A 117 -3.73 -11.53 2.88
C VAL A 117 -4.87 -10.84 3.61
N GLY A 118 -4.85 -9.50 3.73
CA GLY A 118 -5.91 -8.76 4.37
C GLY A 118 -7.22 -8.87 3.60
N GLN A 119 -8.32 -9.15 4.32
CA GLN A 119 -9.67 -9.10 3.78
C GLN A 119 -10.19 -7.66 3.89
N PRO A 120 -10.29 -6.88 2.80
CA PRO A 120 -10.82 -5.53 2.87
C PRO A 120 -12.32 -5.55 3.17
N HIS A 121 -12.78 -4.49 3.81
CA HIS A 121 -14.18 -4.27 4.14
C HIS A 121 -14.62 -2.91 3.62
N ASP A 122 -15.88 -2.80 3.25
CA ASP A 122 -16.47 -1.53 2.86
C ASP A 122 -16.57 -0.60 4.08
N PRO A 123 -16.04 0.64 4.01
CA PRO A 123 -15.98 1.52 5.18
C PRO A 123 -17.34 2.06 5.63
N VAL A 124 -18.38 1.99 4.78
CA VAL A 124 -19.73 2.47 5.08
C VAL A 124 -20.60 1.36 5.67
N THR A 125 -20.52 0.16 5.10
CA THR A 125 -21.38 -0.98 5.43
C THR A 125 -20.70 -2.02 6.32
N GLY A 126 -19.37 -2.03 6.39
CA GLY A 126 -18.58 -3.03 7.11
C GLY A 126 -18.55 -4.42 6.47
N GLN A 127 -19.15 -4.60 5.28
CA GLN A 127 -19.20 -5.89 4.62
C GLN A 127 -17.85 -6.26 3.99
N ALA A 128 -17.51 -7.55 4.00
CA ALA A 128 -16.30 -8.06 3.37
C ALA A 128 -16.35 -7.88 1.85
N ILE A 129 -15.29 -7.29 1.30
CA ILE A 129 -15.15 -7.06 -0.14
C ILE A 129 -14.33 -8.18 -0.75
N HIS A 130 -14.95 -8.93 -1.66
CA HIS A 130 -14.26 -10.00 -2.36
C HIS A 130 -13.88 -9.58 -3.77
N ARG A 131 -12.64 -9.87 -4.15
CA ARG A 131 -12.24 -9.86 -5.55
C ARG A 131 -12.82 -11.11 -6.22
N GLN A 132 -13.51 -10.93 -7.33
CA GLN A 132 -14.03 -12.05 -8.12
C GLN A 132 -13.23 -12.18 -9.41
N THR A 133 -12.99 -13.42 -9.84
CA THR A 133 -12.49 -13.68 -11.19
C THR A 133 -13.65 -13.59 -12.19
N PRO A 134 -13.40 -13.29 -13.48
CA PRO A 134 -14.43 -13.36 -14.52
C PRO A 134 -15.18 -14.70 -14.50
N GLN A 135 -14.46 -15.79 -14.25
CA GLN A 135 -15.04 -17.13 -14.15
C GLN A 135 -16.02 -17.26 -12.97
N GLN A 136 -15.67 -16.74 -11.79
CA GLN A 136 -16.58 -16.75 -10.64
C GLN A 136 -17.84 -15.91 -10.88
N ILE A 137 -17.73 -14.81 -11.63
CA ILE A 137 -18.90 -14.00 -12.04
C ILE A 137 -19.80 -14.81 -12.97
N VAL A 138 -19.21 -15.49 -13.97
CA VAL A 138 -19.94 -16.39 -14.87
C VAL A 138 -20.66 -17.48 -14.09
N ASP A 139 -19.98 -18.15 -13.16
CA ASP A 139 -20.56 -19.24 -12.36
C ASP A 139 -21.71 -18.73 -11.47
N GLN A 140 -21.60 -17.53 -10.89
CA GLN A 140 -22.69 -16.90 -10.13
C GLN A 140 -23.92 -16.56 -10.98
N ILE A 141 -23.70 -16.07 -12.21
CA ILE A 141 -24.80 -15.77 -13.14
C ILE A 141 -25.47 -17.07 -13.61
N LEU A 142 -24.70 -18.14 -13.84
CA LEU A 142 -25.23 -19.46 -14.21
C LEU A 142 -26.04 -20.11 -13.07
N ALA A 143 -25.77 -19.74 -11.82
CA ALA A 143 -26.53 -20.20 -10.65
C ALA A 143 -27.89 -19.51 -10.47
N TYR A 144 -28.25 -18.55 -11.34
CA TYR A 144 -29.59 -17.98 -11.36
C TYR A 144 -30.65 -19.03 -11.73
N ALA A 145 -31.92 -18.74 -11.39
CA ALA A 145 -33.03 -19.62 -11.73
C ALA A 145 -33.04 -19.91 -13.24
N PRO A 146 -33.28 -21.18 -13.66
CA PRO A 146 -33.39 -21.54 -15.07
C PRO A 146 -34.37 -20.63 -15.82
N GLU A 147 -34.11 -20.34 -17.09
CA GLU A 147 -34.88 -19.45 -17.96
C GLU A 147 -34.90 -17.97 -17.53
N SER A 148 -34.07 -17.56 -16.56
CA SER A 148 -33.92 -16.14 -16.21
C SER A 148 -33.39 -15.34 -17.41
N LYS A 149 -34.04 -14.22 -17.73
CA LYS A 149 -33.54 -13.28 -18.74
C LYS A 149 -32.53 -12.35 -18.09
N ILE A 150 -31.38 -12.18 -18.74
CA ILE A 150 -30.31 -11.31 -18.24
C ILE A 150 -29.86 -10.32 -19.31
N ILE A 151 -29.55 -9.10 -18.90
CA ILE A 151 -28.92 -8.08 -19.74
C ILE A 151 -27.59 -7.73 -19.08
N LEU A 152 -26.49 -7.98 -19.80
CA LEU A 152 -25.15 -7.64 -19.36
C LEU A 152 -24.84 -6.21 -19.79
N LEU A 153 -24.43 -5.39 -18.83
CA LEU A 153 -24.20 -3.97 -19.00
C LEU A 153 -22.77 -3.62 -18.57
N ALA A 154 -22.07 -2.84 -19.40
CA ALA A 154 -20.80 -2.24 -19.06
C ALA A 154 -21.04 -0.80 -18.56
N PRO A 155 -20.84 -0.50 -17.26
CA PRO A 155 -21.08 0.84 -16.74
C PRO A 155 -19.97 1.81 -17.18
N LEU A 156 -20.31 2.78 -18.03
CA LEU A 156 -19.36 3.74 -18.60
C LEU A 156 -19.31 5.05 -17.84
N VAL A 157 -20.47 5.52 -17.39
CA VAL A 157 -20.64 6.76 -16.62
C VAL A 157 -21.58 6.45 -15.47
N GLN A 158 -21.19 6.81 -14.25
CA GLN A 158 -21.98 6.54 -13.05
C GLN A 158 -22.25 7.83 -12.29
N ASN A 159 -23.48 8.32 -12.37
CA ASN A 159 -23.95 9.49 -11.64
C ASN A 159 -23.02 10.71 -11.79
N GLN A 160 -22.57 11.03 -13.01
CA GLN A 160 -21.67 12.18 -13.28
C GLN A 160 -22.40 13.28 -14.05
N THR A 161 -21.98 14.53 -13.87
CA THR A 161 -22.55 15.68 -14.60
C THR A 161 -21.88 15.86 -15.96
N GLY A 162 -22.67 15.97 -17.04
CA GLY A 162 -22.12 16.23 -18.38
C GLY A 162 -23.01 15.77 -19.53
N GLU A 163 -22.62 16.10 -20.76
CA GLU A 163 -23.37 15.69 -21.96
C GLU A 163 -22.92 14.35 -22.56
N PHE A 164 -21.70 13.88 -22.23
CA PHE A 164 -21.11 12.58 -22.59
C PHE A 164 -21.24 12.16 -24.08
N ARG A 165 -21.27 13.12 -25.01
CA ARG A 165 -21.39 12.85 -26.46
C ARG A 165 -20.25 11.95 -26.96
N ASP A 166 -19.02 12.25 -26.54
CA ASP A 166 -17.83 11.48 -26.94
C ASP A 166 -17.91 10.01 -26.47
N VAL A 167 -18.50 9.77 -25.30
CA VAL A 167 -18.71 8.41 -24.77
C VAL A 167 -19.70 7.65 -25.65
N LEU A 168 -20.84 8.27 -25.97
CA LEU A 168 -21.87 7.66 -26.81
C LEU A 168 -21.39 7.41 -28.25
N GLU A 169 -20.64 8.35 -28.83
CA GLU A 169 -20.03 8.18 -30.16
C GLU A 169 -18.98 7.07 -30.18
N LYS A 170 -18.14 6.99 -29.14
CA LYS A 170 -17.14 5.91 -29.01
C LYS A 170 -17.81 4.55 -28.96
N VAL A 171 -18.83 4.40 -28.13
CA VAL A 171 -19.58 3.14 -27.97
C VAL A 171 -20.25 2.74 -29.29
N LYS A 172 -20.85 3.70 -30.00
CA LYS A 172 -21.43 3.46 -31.33
C LYS A 172 -20.38 3.02 -32.36
N ARG A 173 -19.22 3.69 -32.38
CA ARG A 173 -18.11 3.35 -33.30
C ARG A 173 -17.57 1.95 -33.09
N GLU A 174 -17.63 1.47 -31.86
CA GLU A 174 -17.12 0.17 -31.43
C GLU A 174 -18.15 -0.95 -31.58
N GLY A 175 -19.27 -0.65 -32.24
CA GLY A 175 -20.24 -1.65 -32.70
C GLY A 175 -21.37 -1.95 -31.72
N PHE A 176 -21.46 -1.26 -30.59
CA PHE A 176 -22.60 -1.41 -29.70
C PHE A 176 -23.87 -0.86 -30.35
N VAL A 177 -24.96 -1.63 -30.25
CA VAL A 177 -26.26 -1.26 -30.84
C VAL A 177 -27.13 -0.50 -29.84
N ARG A 178 -27.01 -0.82 -28.55
CA ARG A 178 -27.87 -0.28 -27.49
C ARG A 178 -27.05 0.25 -26.33
N VAL A 179 -27.59 1.28 -25.70
CA VAL A 179 -27.08 1.88 -24.47
C VAL A 179 -28.25 2.07 -23.51
N ARG A 180 -27.99 1.92 -22.22
CA ARG A 180 -28.95 2.27 -21.18
C ARG A 180 -28.54 3.60 -20.57
N VAL A 181 -29.42 4.60 -20.67
CA VAL A 181 -29.19 5.93 -20.13
C VAL A 181 -30.27 6.25 -19.12
N ASP A 182 -29.87 6.59 -17.90
CA ASP A 182 -30.76 6.95 -16.79
C ASP A 182 -31.87 5.92 -16.54
N GLY A 183 -31.58 4.64 -16.82
CA GLY A 183 -32.49 3.52 -16.63
C GLY A 183 -33.20 3.05 -17.90
N GLU A 184 -33.23 3.86 -18.96
CA GLU A 184 -33.93 3.57 -20.22
C GLU A 184 -32.97 3.02 -21.29
N ILE A 185 -33.37 1.94 -21.98
CA ILE A 185 -32.58 1.34 -23.05
C ILE A 185 -32.93 2.01 -24.38
N LEU A 186 -31.92 2.62 -25.01
CA LEU A 186 -32.01 3.35 -26.27
C LEU A 186 -31.14 2.69 -27.35
N GLU A 187 -31.52 2.84 -28.61
CA GLU A 187 -30.74 2.37 -29.76
C GLU A 187 -29.80 3.47 -30.27
N LEU A 188 -28.52 3.16 -30.44
CA LEU A 188 -27.49 4.14 -30.85
C LEU A 188 -27.59 4.53 -32.33
N ALA A 189 -28.30 3.73 -33.13
CA ALA A 189 -28.52 3.96 -34.56
C ALA A 189 -29.77 4.82 -34.87
N GLN A 190 -30.46 5.33 -33.85
CA GLN A 190 -31.66 6.14 -34.04
C GLN A 190 -31.39 7.45 -34.83
N PRO A 191 -32.41 8.00 -35.55
CA PRO A 191 -32.23 9.17 -36.41
C PRO A 191 -31.81 10.44 -35.64
N GLU A 192 -32.28 10.58 -34.40
CA GLU A 192 -31.97 11.73 -33.56
C GLU A 192 -30.88 11.38 -32.53
N PRO A 193 -29.75 12.12 -32.47
CA PRO A 193 -28.69 11.81 -31.51
C PRO A 193 -29.19 11.93 -30.07
N ILE A 194 -28.78 11.01 -29.20
CA ILE A 194 -29.08 11.07 -27.77
C ILE A 194 -28.43 12.33 -27.20
N ARG A 195 -29.25 13.26 -26.69
CA ARG A 195 -28.80 14.53 -26.12
C ARG A 195 -29.05 14.55 -24.61
N LEU A 196 -27.97 14.60 -23.85
CA LEU A 196 -28.00 14.72 -22.39
C LEU A 196 -27.77 16.16 -21.95
N LYS A 197 -28.32 16.53 -20.79
CA LYS A 197 -28.23 17.90 -20.27
C LYS A 197 -26.88 18.09 -19.57
N LYS A 198 -26.13 19.12 -19.95
CA LYS A 198 -24.82 19.41 -19.34
C LYS A 198 -24.84 19.54 -17.81
N THR A 199 -25.92 20.08 -17.26
CA THR A 199 -26.11 20.29 -15.82
C THR A 199 -26.74 19.08 -15.11
N GLY A 200 -27.24 18.10 -15.85
CA GLY A 200 -27.84 16.89 -15.31
C GLY A 200 -26.79 15.86 -14.88
N ARG A 201 -27.09 15.08 -13.84
CA ARG A 201 -26.31 13.89 -13.49
C ARG A 201 -26.87 12.71 -14.27
N HIS A 202 -25.99 12.01 -14.98
CA HIS A 202 -26.37 10.93 -15.88
C HIS A 202 -25.64 9.63 -15.53
N THR A 203 -26.30 8.51 -15.81
CA THR A 203 -25.73 7.15 -15.75
C THR A 203 -25.85 6.51 -17.13
N ILE A 204 -24.73 6.02 -17.65
CA ILE A 204 -24.64 5.45 -19.01
C ILE A 204 -24.01 4.06 -18.92
N GLU A 205 -24.71 3.07 -19.43
CA GLU A 205 -24.28 1.66 -19.42
C GLU A 205 -24.40 1.09 -20.84
N ALA A 206 -23.33 0.59 -21.45
CA ALA A 206 -23.42 -0.06 -22.76
C ALA A 206 -24.08 -1.44 -22.62
N VAL A 207 -25.02 -1.78 -23.50
CA VAL A 207 -25.66 -3.10 -23.51
C VAL A 207 -24.77 -4.06 -24.28
N VAL A 208 -24.11 -4.97 -23.56
CA VAL A 208 -23.12 -5.90 -24.11
C VAL A 208 -23.80 -7.11 -24.73
N ASP A 209 -24.65 -7.80 -23.98
CA ASP A 209 -25.44 -8.91 -24.49
C ASP A 209 -26.76 -9.05 -23.72
N ARG A 210 -27.71 -9.76 -24.35
CA ARG A 210 -29.00 -10.13 -23.77
C ARG A 210 -29.16 -11.63 -23.91
N LEU A 211 -29.17 -12.32 -22.78
CA LEU A 211 -29.12 -13.78 -22.71
C LEU A 211 -30.29 -14.32 -21.90
N VAL A 212 -30.56 -15.61 -22.09
CA VAL A 212 -31.47 -16.39 -21.24
C VAL A 212 -30.64 -17.49 -20.59
N VAL A 213 -30.72 -17.61 -19.27
CA VAL A 213 -29.98 -18.61 -18.49
C VAL A 213 -30.53 -20.00 -18.81
N ARG A 214 -29.77 -20.80 -19.57
CA ARG A 214 -30.11 -22.16 -19.97
C ARG A 214 -28.83 -22.99 -20.14
N GLU A 215 -28.95 -24.31 -20.27
CA GLU A 215 -27.79 -25.15 -20.51
C GLU A 215 -27.06 -24.76 -21.81
N GLY A 216 -25.72 -24.87 -21.80
CA GLY A 216 -24.87 -24.57 -22.97
C GLY A 216 -24.55 -23.10 -23.24
N ILE A 217 -25.05 -22.13 -22.46
CA ILE A 217 -24.75 -20.70 -22.69
C ILE A 217 -23.37 -20.24 -22.20
N ARG A 218 -22.63 -21.11 -21.49
CA ARG A 218 -21.44 -20.74 -20.71
C ARG A 218 -20.40 -19.97 -21.51
N THR A 219 -20.06 -20.45 -22.71
CA THR A 219 -19.05 -19.82 -23.57
C THR A 219 -19.45 -18.40 -23.96
N ARG A 220 -20.69 -18.22 -24.47
CA ARG A 220 -21.20 -16.90 -24.87
C ARG A 220 -21.33 -15.95 -23.68
N LEU A 221 -21.73 -16.46 -22.51
CA LEU A 221 -21.79 -15.68 -21.29
C LEU A 221 -20.39 -15.22 -20.85
N ALA A 222 -19.39 -16.10 -20.90
CA ALA A 222 -18.01 -15.76 -20.57
C ALA A 222 -17.47 -14.65 -21.49
N ASP A 223 -17.64 -14.77 -22.81
CA ASP A 223 -17.22 -13.75 -23.78
C ASP A 223 -17.90 -12.39 -23.50
N SER A 224 -19.18 -12.44 -23.13
CA SER A 224 -19.96 -11.25 -22.81
C SER A 224 -19.53 -10.62 -21.49
N VAL A 225 -19.21 -11.42 -20.46
CA VAL A 225 -18.68 -10.95 -19.18
C VAL A 225 -17.31 -10.30 -19.37
N GLU A 226 -16.42 -10.92 -20.15
CA GLU A 226 -15.11 -10.33 -20.46
C GLU A 226 -15.23 -9.00 -21.19
N THR A 227 -16.12 -8.94 -22.19
CA THR A 227 -16.40 -7.70 -22.93
C THR A 227 -16.96 -6.62 -21.99
N ALA A 228 -17.90 -6.98 -21.12
CA ALA A 228 -18.50 -6.05 -20.17
C ALA A 228 -17.49 -5.51 -19.17
N LEU A 229 -16.63 -6.37 -18.62
CA LEU A 229 -15.56 -5.99 -17.69
C LEU A 229 -14.52 -5.09 -18.36
N LYS A 230 -14.14 -5.38 -19.61
CA LYS A 230 -13.20 -4.57 -20.39
C LYS A 230 -13.74 -3.15 -20.61
N TRP A 231 -15.01 -3.03 -20.99
CA TRP A 231 -15.64 -1.73 -21.25
C TRP A 231 -16.05 -0.98 -19.98
N GLY A 232 -16.45 -1.71 -18.93
CA GLY A 232 -16.90 -1.17 -17.65
C GLY A 232 -15.78 -0.87 -16.65
N GLY A 233 -14.51 -1.02 -17.06
CA GLY A 233 -13.36 -0.80 -16.18
C GLY A 233 -13.39 -1.73 -14.97
N HIS A 234 -13.38 -3.04 -15.21
CA HIS A 234 -13.42 -4.11 -14.20
C HIS A 234 -14.75 -4.28 -13.45
N LYS A 235 -15.80 -3.55 -13.85
CA LYS A 235 -17.16 -3.63 -13.29
C LYS A 235 -18.17 -4.08 -14.33
N ILE A 236 -19.21 -4.79 -13.89
CA ILE A 236 -20.33 -5.22 -14.72
C ILE A 236 -21.64 -5.08 -13.93
N VAL A 237 -22.68 -4.61 -14.61
CA VAL A 237 -24.05 -4.62 -14.09
C VAL A 237 -24.85 -5.65 -14.87
N VAL A 238 -25.59 -6.51 -14.18
CA VAL A 238 -26.45 -7.53 -14.76
C VAL A 238 -27.88 -7.25 -14.34
N LEU A 239 -28.73 -6.85 -15.28
CA LEU A 239 -30.17 -6.83 -15.01
C LEU A 239 -30.69 -8.24 -15.13
N ARG A 240 -31.34 -8.74 -14.09
CA ARG A 240 -31.94 -10.08 -14.04
C ARG A 240 -33.46 -9.96 -13.95
N GLN A 241 -34.16 -10.72 -14.78
CA GLN A 241 -35.59 -10.96 -14.68
C GLN A 241 -35.83 -12.45 -14.47
N ILE A 242 -36.40 -12.80 -13.30
CA ILE A 242 -36.75 -14.18 -12.95
C ILE A 242 -38.02 -14.58 -13.71
N PRO A 243 -38.15 -15.83 -14.20
CA PRO A 243 -39.38 -16.29 -14.82
C PRO A 243 -40.60 -16.05 -13.93
N GLY A 244 -41.71 -15.56 -14.52
CA GLY A 244 -42.92 -15.22 -13.78
C GLY A 244 -42.90 -13.87 -13.06
N THR A 245 -41.81 -13.10 -13.16
CA THR A 245 -41.73 -11.72 -12.65
C THR A 245 -41.56 -10.71 -13.79
N GLU A 246 -42.24 -9.57 -13.72
CA GLU A 246 -42.05 -8.47 -14.70
C GLU A 246 -40.94 -7.50 -14.29
N LYS A 247 -40.43 -7.61 -13.06
CA LYS A 247 -39.45 -6.68 -12.51
C LYS A 247 -38.03 -7.12 -12.85
N TRP A 248 -37.25 -6.18 -13.38
CA TRP A 248 -35.80 -6.31 -13.51
C TRP A 248 -35.12 -5.91 -12.20
N ALA A 249 -34.27 -6.80 -11.68
CA ALA A 249 -33.43 -6.52 -10.51
C ALA A 249 -31.96 -6.38 -10.96
N PRO A 250 -31.26 -5.29 -10.59
CA PRO A 250 -29.84 -5.17 -10.86
C PRO A 250 -29.02 -6.03 -9.89
N ALA A 251 -28.10 -6.80 -10.44
CA ALA A 251 -26.97 -7.37 -9.71
C ALA A 251 -25.69 -6.72 -10.25
N ARG A 252 -24.71 -6.48 -9.39
CA ARG A 252 -23.48 -5.82 -9.80
C ARG A 252 -22.29 -6.68 -9.37
N TYR A 253 -21.30 -6.77 -10.23
CA TYR A 253 -20.08 -7.54 -9.99
C TYR A 253 -18.85 -6.72 -10.33
N SER A 254 -17.73 -7.08 -9.71
CA SER A 254 -16.45 -6.38 -9.85
C SER A 254 -15.30 -7.38 -9.79
N THR A 255 -14.32 -7.19 -10.67
CA THR A 255 -13.01 -7.87 -10.58
C THR A 255 -11.98 -7.08 -9.78
N ASP A 256 -12.34 -5.87 -9.34
CA ASP A 256 -11.65 -5.10 -8.31
C ASP A 256 -12.22 -5.41 -6.94
N TYR A 257 -11.47 -5.09 -5.88
CA TYR A 257 -12.00 -5.03 -4.52
C TYR A 257 -13.03 -3.89 -4.45
N GLY A 258 -14.30 -4.14 -4.70
CA GLY A 258 -15.33 -3.11 -4.58
C GLY A 258 -16.62 -3.61 -3.96
N ASN A 259 -17.34 -2.68 -3.34
CA ASN A 259 -18.74 -2.87 -3.03
C ASN A 259 -19.56 -2.14 -4.10
N ALA A 260 -20.31 -2.92 -4.86
CA ALA A 260 -21.07 -2.40 -5.96
C ALA A 260 -22.37 -1.69 -5.54
N GLU A 261 -22.83 -1.84 -4.30
CA GLU A 261 -23.98 -1.11 -3.77
C GLU A 261 -23.61 0.33 -3.38
N THR A 262 -22.49 0.50 -2.67
CA THR A 262 -21.97 1.80 -2.21
C THR A 262 -21.13 2.52 -3.27
N ASN A 263 -20.82 1.83 -4.38
CA ASN A 263 -19.81 2.22 -5.38
C ASN A 263 -18.39 2.38 -4.80
N PHE A 264 -18.14 1.91 -3.58
CA PHE A 264 -16.80 1.88 -3.02
C PHE A 264 -15.93 0.94 -3.86
N SER A 265 -14.74 1.41 -4.20
CA SER A 265 -13.79 0.67 -5.03
C SER A 265 -12.42 0.89 -4.44
N LEU A 266 -11.75 -0.20 -4.15
CA LEU A 266 -10.39 -0.26 -3.70
C LEU A 266 -9.57 -0.82 -4.87
N GLY A 267 -8.53 -0.08 -5.25
CA GLY A 267 -7.58 -0.55 -6.26
C GLY A 267 -6.73 -1.70 -5.74
N GLU A 268 -5.62 -1.97 -6.42
CA GLU A 268 -4.65 -2.96 -5.94
C GLU A 268 -4.06 -2.51 -4.59
N LEU A 269 -4.29 -3.32 -3.56
CA LEU A 269 -3.69 -3.11 -2.26
C LEU A 269 -2.18 -3.36 -2.34
N SER A 270 -1.44 -2.45 -1.74
CA SER A 270 0.02 -2.53 -1.65
C SER A 270 0.47 -2.11 -0.26
N PRO A 271 1.69 -2.48 0.17
CA PRO A 271 2.20 -2.09 1.49
C PRO A 271 2.21 -0.58 1.74
N LYS A 272 2.15 0.26 0.69
CA LYS A 272 2.09 1.73 0.81
C LYS A 272 0.75 2.22 1.38
N HIS A 273 -0.34 1.52 1.08
CA HIS A 273 -1.68 1.84 1.58
C HIS A 273 -1.80 1.62 3.09
N PHE A 274 -0.95 0.76 3.65
CA PHE A 274 -0.87 0.50 5.09
C PHE A 274 0.19 1.36 5.78
N SER A 275 0.72 2.40 5.13
CA SER A 275 1.71 3.30 5.72
C SER A 275 1.11 4.66 6.01
N PHE A 276 1.04 5.04 7.28
CA PHE A 276 0.68 6.41 7.67
C PHE A 276 1.75 7.46 7.28
N ASN A 277 2.95 7.01 6.86
CA ASN A 277 4.00 7.88 6.33
C ASN A 277 3.87 8.14 4.82
N SER A 278 2.96 7.44 4.14
CA SER A 278 2.69 7.60 2.71
C SER A 278 1.36 8.29 2.49
N HIS A 279 1.28 9.18 1.49
CA HIS A 279 0.01 9.80 1.11
C HIS A 279 -1.08 8.79 0.68
N PHE A 280 -0.71 7.55 0.36
CA PHE A 280 -1.66 6.48 0.05
C PHE A 280 -2.37 5.89 1.28
N GLY A 281 -1.74 5.94 2.46
CA GLY A 281 -2.27 5.35 3.70
C GLY A 281 -2.46 6.34 4.85
N ALA A 282 -1.91 7.55 4.73
CA ALA A 282 -2.05 8.61 5.72
C ALA A 282 -3.50 9.11 5.78
N CYS A 283 -4.02 9.25 7.00
CA CYS A 283 -5.30 9.92 7.24
C CYS A 283 -5.26 11.35 6.65
N PRO A 284 -6.25 11.76 5.83
CA PRO A 284 -6.28 13.10 5.25
C PRO A 284 -6.38 14.24 6.26
N ALA A 285 -7.02 14.01 7.42
CA ALA A 285 -7.23 15.05 8.44
C ALA A 285 -5.92 15.40 9.17
N CYS A 286 -5.22 14.40 9.68
CA CYS A 286 -3.99 14.59 10.46
C CYS A 286 -2.70 14.30 9.67
N HIS A 287 -2.80 14.03 8.37
CA HIS A 287 -1.68 13.64 7.51
C HIS A 287 -0.83 12.49 8.08
N GLY A 288 -1.48 11.52 8.72
CA GLY A 288 -0.83 10.35 9.31
C GLY A 288 -0.08 10.61 10.61
N LEU A 289 -0.23 11.79 11.23
CA LEU A 289 0.34 12.08 12.55
C LEU A 289 -0.42 11.37 13.68
N GLY A 290 -1.72 11.14 13.50
CA GLY A 290 -2.59 10.55 14.53
C GLY A 290 -3.01 11.52 15.64
N THR A 291 -2.55 12.77 15.59
CA THR A 291 -2.87 13.84 16.55
C THR A 291 -3.22 15.14 15.81
N GLU A 292 -4.06 15.97 16.44
CA GLU A 292 -4.33 17.34 16.04
C GLU A 292 -4.20 18.23 17.28
N GLU A 293 -3.58 19.41 17.12
CA GLU A 293 -3.47 20.38 18.20
C GLU A 293 -4.77 21.20 18.27
N VAL A 294 -5.47 21.05 19.38
CA VAL A 294 -6.71 21.79 19.67
C VAL A 294 -6.56 22.57 20.96
N PRO A 295 -7.17 23.76 21.08
CA PRO A 295 -7.17 24.51 22.34
C PRO A 295 -7.83 23.69 23.45
N ASP A 296 -7.12 23.52 24.56
CA ASP A 296 -7.65 22.85 25.74
C ASP A 296 -8.39 23.87 26.62
N ALA A 297 -9.68 23.64 26.84
CA ALA A 297 -10.52 24.51 27.65
C ALA A 297 -10.10 24.53 29.14
N GLU A 298 -9.36 23.52 29.60
CA GLU A 298 -8.85 23.44 30.98
C GLU A 298 -7.55 24.24 31.18
N LEU A 299 -6.92 24.70 30.10
CA LEU A 299 -5.72 25.54 30.11
C LEU A 299 -6.01 27.01 29.79
N LEU A 300 -7.29 27.38 29.68
CA LEU A 300 -7.80 28.76 29.52
C LEU A 300 -8.14 29.38 30.87
#